data_AF-A0AAW0V4Z6-F1
#
_entry.id   AF-A0AAW0V4Z6-F1
#
_cell.length_a   1.000
_cell.length_b   1.000
_cell.length_c   1.000
_cell.angle_alpha   90.00
_cell.angle_beta   90.00
_cell.angle_gamma   90.00
#
_symmetry.space_group_name_H-M   'P 1'
#
loop_
_entity.id
_entity.type
_entity.pdbx_description
1 polymer ?
#
loop_
_entity_poly.entity_id
_entity_poly.type
_entity_poly.pdbx_seq_one_letter_code
_entity_poly.pdbx_strand_id
1 'polypeptide(L)'
;MYTRALLSARNAVKGTVSRRGMGSVADFKPPTMSELPIPQGAWKDAYNAKQRKNNLHLISGILVAGGTLAFLAESDMVDFGMAPKMG
;
A
#
# COMPACT_ATOMS: atom_id res chain seq x y z
N MET A 1 -34.38 -8.17 -2.88
CA MET A 1 -34.54 -6.72 -3.13
C MET A 1 -33.37 -5.86 -2.61
N TYR A 2 -32.15 -6.40 -2.48
CA TYR A 2 -31.02 -5.67 -1.87
C TYR A 2 -29.94 -5.21 -2.86
N THR A 3 -30.00 -5.69 -4.11
CA THR A 3 -28.94 -5.48 -5.11
C THR A 3 -28.98 -4.07 -5.73
N ARG A 4 -30.15 -3.41 -5.73
CA ARG A 4 -30.34 -2.08 -6.35
C ARG A 4 -29.83 -0.93 -5.45
N ALA A 5 -29.88 -1.11 -4.14
CA ALA A 5 -29.37 -0.13 -3.18
C ALA A 5 -27.84 -0.02 -3.22
N LEU A 6 -27.14 -1.17 -3.31
CA LEU A 6 -25.67 -1.21 -3.39
C LEU A 6 -25.13 -0.55 -4.67
N LEU A 7 -25.82 -0.72 -5.80
CA LEU A 7 -25.44 -0.08 -7.07
C LEU A 7 -25.64 1.45 -7.07
N SER A 8 -26.61 1.96 -6.32
CA SER A 8 -26.85 3.41 -6.17
C SER A 8 -25.74 4.09 -5.34
N ALA A 9 -25.29 3.44 -4.27
CA ALA A 9 -24.21 3.96 -3.42
C ALA A 9 -22.87 4.14 -4.17
N ARG A 10 -22.54 3.25 -5.12
CA ARG A 10 -21.30 3.38 -5.91
C ARG A 10 -21.24 4.65 -6.76
N ASN A 11 -22.39 5.12 -7.25
CA ASN A 11 -22.45 6.31 -8.10
C ASN A 11 -22.43 7.60 -7.28
N ALA A 12 -22.83 7.55 -6.00
CA ALA A 12 -22.73 8.68 -5.07
C ALA A 12 -21.26 9.01 -4.74
N VAL A 13 -20.40 7.98 -4.62
CA VAL A 13 -18.94 8.16 -4.42
C VAL A 13 -18.24 8.70 -5.67
N LYS A 14 -18.78 8.45 -6.87
CA LYS A 14 -18.27 9.00 -8.15
C LYS A 14 -18.63 10.48 -8.39
N GLY A 15 -19.40 11.11 -7.49
CA GLY A 15 -20.11 12.36 -7.74
C GLY A 15 -19.40 13.68 -7.38
N THR A 16 -18.14 13.66 -6.94
CA THR A 16 -17.38 14.91 -6.74
C THR A 16 -16.01 14.78 -7.38
N VAL A 17 -15.99 14.82 -8.72
CA VAL A 17 -14.79 15.32 -9.41
C VAL A 17 -14.60 16.74 -8.91
N SER A 18 -13.61 16.95 -8.05
CA SER A 18 -13.14 18.28 -7.67
C SER A 18 -12.80 19.01 -8.96
N ARG A 19 -13.74 19.83 -9.44
CA ARG A 19 -13.49 20.78 -10.50
C ARG A 19 -12.55 21.80 -9.86
N ARG A 20 -11.26 21.64 -10.12
CA ARG A 20 -10.27 22.68 -9.83
C ARG A 20 -10.68 23.89 -10.66
N GLY A 21 -11.48 24.76 -10.06
CA GLY A 21 -11.62 26.12 -10.53
C GLY A 21 -10.25 26.75 -10.41
N MET A 22 -9.46 26.70 -11.47
CA MET A 22 -8.43 27.70 -11.67
C MET A 22 -9.18 29.01 -11.88
N GLY A 23 -9.60 29.64 -10.77
CA GLY A 23 -9.92 31.05 -10.80
C GLY A 23 -8.72 31.72 -11.45
N SER A 24 -8.97 32.61 -12.42
CA SER A 24 -7.90 33.40 -13.03
C SER A 24 -7.17 34.08 -11.87
N VAL A 25 -5.98 33.57 -11.54
CA VAL A 25 -5.18 34.12 -10.46
C VAL A 25 -4.77 35.49 -10.99
N ALA A 26 -5.37 36.56 -10.44
CA ALA A 26 -5.04 37.93 -10.85
C ALA A 26 -3.53 38.20 -10.70
N ASP A 27 -2.90 37.50 -9.75
CA ASP A 27 -1.47 37.51 -9.47
C ASP A 27 -0.80 36.17 -9.85
N PHE A 28 -0.83 35.81 -11.14
CA PHE A 28 -0.05 34.66 -11.63
C PHE A 28 1.45 34.99 -11.54
N LYS A 29 2.11 34.48 -10.50
CA LYS A 29 3.57 34.48 -10.41
C LYS A 29 4.13 33.33 -11.26
N PRO A 30 4.95 33.60 -12.29
CA PRO A 30 5.58 32.53 -13.05
C PRO A 30 6.50 31.71 -12.12
N PRO A 31 6.49 30.37 -12.25
CA PRO A 31 7.33 29.52 -11.40
C PRO A 31 8.80 29.84 -11.64
N THR A 32 9.50 30.27 -10.59
CA THR A 32 10.94 30.55 -10.62
C THR A 32 11.70 29.36 -10.06
N MET A 33 12.95 29.15 -10.51
CA MET A 33 13.82 28.04 -10.04
C MET A 33 13.97 27.99 -8.51
N SER A 34 13.83 29.14 -7.84
CA SER A 34 13.85 29.28 -6.38
C SER A 34 12.67 28.65 -5.66
N GLU A 35 11.58 28.33 -6.35
CA GLU A 35 10.41 27.65 -5.77
C GLU A 35 10.54 26.13 -5.83
N LEU A 36 11.59 25.61 -6.49
CA LEU A 36 11.85 24.19 -6.48
C LEU A 36 12.28 23.73 -5.09
N PRO A 37 11.80 22.56 -4.64
CA PRO A 37 12.27 21.97 -3.40
C PRO A 37 13.77 21.71 -3.54
N ILE A 38 14.56 22.41 -2.74
CA ILE A 38 15.98 22.11 -2.59
C ILE A 38 16.06 20.73 -1.93
N PRO A 39 16.85 19.78 -2.48
CA PRO A 39 17.01 18.47 -1.86
C PRO A 39 17.48 18.66 -0.41
N GLN A 40 16.64 18.24 0.54
CA GLN A 40 16.87 18.39 1.96
C GLN A 40 17.76 17.24 2.46
N GLY A 41 19.00 17.56 2.82
CA GLY A 41 19.93 16.65 3.49
C GLY A 41 20.71 15.69 2.59
N ALA A 42 21.50 14.84 3.23
CA ALA A 42 22.32 13.85 2.53
C ALA A 42 21.45 12.70 2.00
N TRP A 43 21.58 12.40 0.70
CA TRP A 43 20.86 11.29 0.05
C TRP A 43 21.02 9.95 0.81
N LYS A 44 22.19 9.74 1.42
CA LYS A 44 22.50 8.55 2.22
C LYS A 44 21.52 8.34 3.38
N ASP A 45 21.13 9.41 4.08
CA ASP A 45 20.25 9.30 5.25
C ASP A 45 18.82 8.95 4.84
N ALA A 46 18.33 9.60 3.77
CA ALA A 46 17.04 9.28 3.17
C ALA A 46 17.00 7.85 2.64
N TYR A 47 18.08 7.39 2.02
CA TYR A 47 18.22 6.01 1.53
C TYR A 47 18.20 5.00 2.69
N ASN A 48 19.00 5.23 3.74
CA ASN A 48 19.07 4.36 4.92
C ASN A 48 17.71 4.26 5.64
N ALA A 49 16.98 5.38 5.74
CA ALA A 49 15.65 5.41 6.32
C ALA A 49 14.65 4.55 5.50
N LYS A 50 14.72 4.61 4.16
CA LYS A 50 13.91 3.75 3.29
C LYS A 50 14.32 2.28 3.40
N GLN A 51 15.62 2.00 3.44
CA GLN A 51 16.14 0.64 3.55
C GLN A 51 15.68 -0.04 4.84
N ARG A 52 15.70 0.67 5.98
CA ARG A 52 15.19 0.15 7.25
C ARG A 52 13.72 -0.26 7.16
N LYS A 53 12.88 0.54 6.49
CA LYS A 53 11.46 0.23 6.29
C LYS A 53 11.28 -1.02 5.42
N ASN A 54 12.02 -1.13 4.32
CA ASN A 54 11.95 -2.29 3.43
C ASN A 54 12.40 -3.57 4.14
N ASN A 55 13.47 -3.51 4.93
CA ASN A 55 13.94 -4.66 5.71
C ASN A 55 12.92 -5.10 6.76
N LEU A 56 12.23 -4.16 7.41
CA LEU A 56 11.13 -4.48 8.33
C LEU A 56 9.98 -5.18 7.60
N HIS A 57 9.58 -4.68 6.42
CA HIS A 57 8.56 -5.33 5.61
C HIS A 57 8.98 -6.73 5.18
N LEU A 58 10.24 -6.91 4.76
CA LEU A 58 10.78 -8.22 4.37
C LEU A 58 10.71 -9.22 5.52
N ILE A 59 11.20 -8.85 6.71
CA ILE A 59 11.14 -9.71 7.90
C ILE A 59 9.69 -10.03 8.26
N SER A 60 8.80 -9.04 8.25
CA SER A 60 7.39 -9.26 8.55
C SER A 60 6.73 -10.22 7.55
N GLY A 61 7.04 -10.09 6.26
CA GLY A 61 6.53 -10.97 5.21
C GLY A 61 7.02 -12.41 5.38
N ILE A 62 8.30 -12.60 5.70
CA ILE A 62 8.87 -13.92 5.97
C ILE A 62 8.19 -14.56 7.19
N LEU A 63 7.98 -13.82 8.27
CA LEU A 63 7.34 -14.34 9.48
C LEU A 63 5.88 -14.72 9.22
N VAL A 64 5.11 -13.87 8.51
CA VAL A 64 3.71 -14.16 8.18
C VAL A 64 3.61 -15.36 7.24
N ALA A 65 4.41 -15.40 6.17
CA ALA A 65 4.40 -16.52 5.23
C ALA A 65 4.84 -17.84 5.91
N GLY A 66 5.95 -17.80 6.63
CA GLY A 66 6.47 -18.95 7.37
C GLY A 66 5.49 -19.46 8.43
N GLY A 67 4.90 -18.55 9.21
CA GLY A 67 3.88 -18.90 10.21
C GLY A 67 2.63 -19.48 9.58
N THR A 68 2.18 -18.95 8.43
CA THR A 68 1.02 -19.49 7.70
C THR A 68 1.31 -20.91 7.21
N LEU A 69 2.48 -21.15 6.62
CA LEU A 69 2.86 -22.48 6.14
C LEU A 69 3.01 -23.49 7.27
N ALA A 70 3.62 -23.09 8.39
CA ALA A 70 3.74 -23.95 9.57
C ALA A 70 2.37 -24.30 10.16
N PHE A 71 1.48 -23.30 10.27
CA PHE A 71 0.11 -23.51 10.72
C PHE A 71 -0.66 -24.47 9.81
N LEU A 72 -0.55 -24.30 8.48
CA LEU A 72 -1.19 -25.20 7.52
C LEU A 72 -0.67 -26.64 7.62
N ALA A 73 0.63 -26.82 7.85
CA ALA A 73 1.24 -28.14 8.01
C ALA A 73 0.74 -28.87 9.27
N GLU A 74 0.51 -28.16 10.37
CA GLU A 74 0.00 -28.75 11.61
C GLU A 74 -1.53 -28.94 11.61
N SER A 75 -2.26 -28.07 10.91
CA SER A 75 -3.71 -27.97 11.08
C SER A 75 -4.52 -29.08 10.40
N ASP A 76 -3.88 -30.10 9.82
CA ASP A 76 -4.47 -31.28 9.15
C ASP A 76 -5.57 -30.96 8.11
N MET A 77 -5.65 -29.68 7.70
CA MET A 77 -6.68 -29.14 6.83
C MET A 77 -6.33 -29.28 5.35
N VAL A 78 -5.06 -29.56 5.04
CA VAL A 78 -4.55 -29.83 3.71
C VAL A 78 -3.78 -31.14 3.77
N ASP A 79 -4.30 -32.16 3.09
CA ASP A 79 -3.59 -33.41 2.90
C ASP A 79 -2.54 -33.24 1.80
N PHE A 80 -1.27 -33.18 2.21
CA PHE A 80 -0.13 -33.06 1.30
C PHE A 80 0.29 -34.40 0.68
N GLY A 81 -0.40 -35.51 0.98
CA GLY A 81 -0.05 -36.84 0.48
C GLY A 81 1.29 -37.35 0.99
N MET A 82 1.68 -36.93 2.20
CA MET A 82 2.94 -37.33 2.82
C MET A 82 2.86 -38.78 3.28
N ALA A 83 3.97 -39.52 3.19
CA ALA A 83 4.05 -40.90 3.65
C ALA A 83 3.65 -40.99 5.14
N PRO A 84 2.96 -42.07 5.56
CA PRO A 84 2.47 -42.21 6.93
C PRO A 84 3.63 -42.09 7.93
N LYS A 85 3.36 -41.40 9.03
CA LYS A 85 4.30 -41.21 10.13
C LYS A 85 4.65 -42.60 10.70
N MET A 86 5.87 -43.07 10.44
CA MET A 86 6.40 -44.27 11.11
C MET A 86 6.65 -43.88 12.58
N GLY A 87 5.94 -44.55 13.49
CA GLY A 87 6.02 -44.31 14.93
C GLY A 87 7.37 -44.63 15.54
#